data_AF-A0A7C6WPQ8-F1
#
_entry.id   AF-A0A7C6WPQ8-F1
#
_cell.length_a   1.000
_cell.length_b   1.000
_cell.length_c   1.000
_cell.angle_alpha   90.00
_cell.angle_beta   90.00
_cell.angle_gamma   90.00
#
_symmetry.space_group_name_H-M   'P 1'
#
loop_
_entity.id
_entity.type
_entity.pdbx_description
1 polymer ?
#
loop_
_entity_poly.entity_id
_entity_poly.type
_entity_poly.pdbx_seq_one_letter_code
_entity_poly.pdbx_strand_id
1 'polypeptide(L)'
;MLTKSMIRRNSNSASYDRGTTIYYANGVREFRVEETDNNDYIQANVKGSRHNNYDVRATYDIGEDAIDDINCECPAFSSYSGICKHCVAVLLEYIDFKVRTKAIAKHHSARQEALAKLEKMKGFKGINFLQQKKAQTTPEMKQLLSNHIKKKVLPLVQDSVYGKVRLHPILKCDSASIKIEFKIGITHMYVLKDVFEFDLAIENNEDFTYGVKLHFVHTIDAFDIESRPLVQFIRDWVRK
;
A
#
# COMPACT_ATOMS: atom_id res chain seq x y z
N MET A 1 -21.36 -11.85 10.89
CA MET A 1 -20.67 -11.08 9.85
C MET A 1 -20.82 -11.85 8.54
N LEU A 2 -21.14 -11.18 7.42
CA LEU A 2 -21.26 -11.82 6.11
C LEU A 2 -20.06 -12.75 5.85
N THR A 3 -20.32 -14.01 5.49
CA THR A 3 -19.27 -15.02 5.26
C THR A 3 -19.23 -15.52 3.83
N LYS A 4 -18.06 -16.01 3.40
CA LYS A 4 -17.89 -16.69 2.11
C LYS A 4 -18.87 -17.86 1.93
N SER A 5 -19.17 -18.58 3.01
CA SER A 5 -20.15 -19.67 3.01
C SER A 5 -21.58 -19.20 2.74
N MET A 6 -21.97 -18.01 3.22
CA MET A 6 -23.28 -17.41 2.89
C MET A 6 -23.35 -17.03 1.41
N ILE A 7 -22.31 -16.38 0.88
CA ILE A 7 -22.22 -16.03 -0.54
C ILE A 7 -22.32 -17.29 -1.41
N ARG A 8 -21.65 -18.38 -1.02
CA ARG A 8 -21.69 -19.66 -1.72
C ARG A 8 -23.06 -20.34 -1.68
N ARG A 9 -23.82 -20.22 -0.58
CA ARG A 9 -25.19 -20.76 -0.49
C ARG A 9 -26.18 -19.99 -1.36
N ASN A 10 -25.97 -18.69 -1.54
CA ASN A 10 -26.83 -17.81 -2.34
C ASN A 10 -26.45 -17.76 -3.82
N SER A 11 -25.40 -18.47 -4.24
CA SER A 11 -24.95 -18.57 -5.63
C SER A 11 -24.87 -20.03 -6.08
N ASN A 12 -25.01 -20.27 -7.38
CA ASN A 12 -24.63 -21.57 -7.93
C ASN A 12 -23.10 -21.70 -8.03
N SER A 13 -22.58 -22.94 -8.05
CA SER A 13 -21.13 -23.20 -8.03
C SER A 13 -20.38 -22.45 -9.15
N ALA A 14 -20.91 -22.47 -10.37
CA ALA A 14 -20.27 -21.82 -11.52
C ALA A 14 -20.25 -20.29 -11.42
N SER A 15 -21.25 -19.67 -10.81
CA SER A 15 -21.27 -18.23 -10.52
C SER A 15 -20.30 -17.88 -9.41
N TYR A 16 -20.23 -18.71 -8.36
CA TYR A 16 -19.28 -18.52 -7.27
C TYR A 16 -17.82 -18.58 -7.76
N ASP A 17 -17.45 -19.62 -8.50
CA ASP A 17 -16.08 -19.84 -8.98
C ASP A 17 -15.64 -18.77 -9.98
N ARG A 18 -16.55 -18.29 -10.84
CA ARG A 18 -16.26 -17.16 -11.73
C ARG A 18 -16.18 -15.84 -10.97
N GLY A 19 -17.00 -15.66 -9.94
CA GLY A 19 -16.99 -14.47 -9.09
C GLY A 19 -15.70 -14.35 -8.27
N THR A 20 -15.22 -15.46 -7.70
CA THR A 20 -13.92 -15.51 -7.02
C THR A 20 -12.77 -15.20 -7.98
N THR A 21 -12.84 -15.71 -9.22
CA THR A 21 -11.84 -15.38 -10.26
C THR A 21 -11.82 -13.87 -10.56
N ILE A 22 -12.98 -13.24 -10.71
CA ILE A 22 -13.09 -11.78 -10.94
C ILE A 22 -12.53 -11.02 -9.75
N TYR A 23 -12.86 -11.44 -8.52
CA TYR A 23 -12.36 -10.86 -7.29
C TYR A 23 -10.82 -10.87 -7.24
N TYR A 24 -10.20 -12.05 -7.36
CA TYR A 24 -8.72 -12.19 -7.31
C TYR A 24 -7.99 -11.50 -8.46
N ALA A 25 -8.66 -11.30 -9.60
CA ALA A 25 -8.11 -10.55 -10.74
C ALA A 25 -8.26 -9.01 -10.60
N ASN A 26 -8.66 -8.50 -9.43
CA ASN A 26 -8.98 -7.08 -9.20
C ASN A 26 -10.01 -6.54 -10.22
N GLY A 27 -11.02 -7.35 -10.51
CA GLY A 27 -12.08 -7.03 -11.47
C GLY A 27 -13.19 -6.12 -10.91
N VAL A 28 -13.22 -5.89 -9.60
CA VAL A 28 -14.13 -4.94 -8.94
C VAL A 28 -13.48 -3.55 -8.94
N ARG A 29 -14.15 -2.58 -9.56
CA ARG A 29 -13.68 -1.21 -9.75
C ARG A 29 -14.67 -0.23 -9.14
N GLU A 30 -14.19 0.97 -8.81
CA GLU A 30 -15.02 2.05 -8.26
C GLU A 30 -15.87 1.61 -7.06
N PHE A 31 -15.33 0.68 -6.25
CA PHE A 31 -16.00 0.14 -5.07
C PHE A 31 -16.15 1.22 -4.00
N ARG A 32 -17.37 1.40 -3.50
CA ARG A 32 -17.72 2.36 -2.44
C ARG A 32 -18.71 1.72 -1.48
N VAL A 33 -18.59 2.10 -0.21
CA VAL A 33 -19.51 1.70 0.86
C VAL A 33 -19.91 2.96 1.61
N GLU A 34 -21.21 3.19 1.70
CA GLU A 34 -21.80 4.22 2.57
C GLU A 34 -22.37 3.50 3.80
N GLU A 35 -21.70 3.69 4.94
CA GLU A 35 -22.07 3.07 6.22
C GLU A 35 -23.10 3.95 6.94
N THR A 36 -24.22 3.37 7.36
CA THR A 36 -25.21 4.00 8.26
C THR A 36 -25.33 3.19 9.56
N ASP A 37 -26.14 3.66 10.51
CA ASP A 37 -26.27 2.98 11.81
C ASP A 37 -26.80 1.54 11.68
N ASN A 38 -27.68 1.28 10.71
CA ASN A 38 -28.33 -0.02 10.53
C ASN A 38 -27.92 -0.74 9.25
N ASN A 39 -27.58 -0.01 8.18
CA ASN A 39 -27.34 -0.57 6.85
C ASN A 39 -26.02 -0.09 6.23
N ASP A 40 -25.38 -0.96 5.46
CA ASP A 40 -24.31 -0.57 4.54
C ASP A 40 -24.83 -0.60 3.09
N TYR A 41 -24.66 0.51 2.39
CA TYR A 41 -24.97 0.62 0.97
C TYR A 41 -23.69 0.44 0.15
N ILE A 42 -23.63 -0.62 -0.63
CA ILE A 42 -22.46 -1.05 -1.38
C ILE A 42 -22.72 -0.80 -2.86
N GLN A 43 -21.80 -0.09 -3.53
CA GLN A 43 -21.85 0.11 -4.98
C GLN A 43 -20.48 -0.20 -5.60
N ALA A 44 -20.48 -0.86 -6.75
CA ALA A 44 -19.26 -1.11 -7.51
C ALA A 44 -19.53 -1.33 -9.01
N ASN A 45 -18.52 -1.00 -9.80
CA ASN A 45 -18.44 -1.33 -11.22
C ASN A 45 -17.61 -2.59 -11.41
N VAL A 46 -18.18 -3.66 -11.97
CA VAL A 46 -17.51 -4.96 -12.06
C VAL A 46 -17.21 -5.33 -13.50
N LYS A 47 -15.96 -5.71 -13.77
CA LYS A 47 -15.53 -6.18 -15.08
C LYS A 47 -16.28 -7.46 -15.48
N GLY A 48 -16.94 -7.40 -16.62
CA GLY A 48 -17.64 -8.50 -17.25
C GLY A 48 -16.74 -9.40 -18.09
N SER A 49 -17.38 -10.34 -18.78
CA SER A 49 -16.73 -11.05 -19.88
C SER A 49 -16.53 -10.08 -21.06
N ARG A 50 -15.33 -10.07 -21.67
CA ARG A 50 -14.89 -9.11 -22.70
C ARG A 50 -14.61 -7.70 -22.12
N HIS A 51 -14.99 -6.64 -22.84
CA HIS A 51 -14.78 -5.23 -22.48
C HIS A 51 -15.99 -4.58 -21.79
N ASN A 52 -16.97 -5.38 -21.34
CA ASN A 52 -18.16 -4.88 -20.68
C ASN A 52 -17.92 -4.69 -19.17
N ASN A 53 -18.65 -3.75 -18.58
CA ASN A 53 -18.68 -3.49 -17.15
C ASN A 53 -20.14 -3.51 -16.67
N TYR A 54 -20.35 -3.91 -15.42
CA TYR A 54 -21.69 -4.02 -14.83
C TYR A 54 -21.76 -3.30 -13.50
N ASP A 55 -22.78 -2.45 -13.30
CA ASP A 55 -23.07 -1.85 -12.00
C ASP A 55 -23.69 -2.91 -11.08
N VAL A 56 -23.21 -2.95 -9.85
CA VAL A 56 -23.72 -3.80 -8.78
C VAL A 56 -24.00 -2.93 -7.58
N ARG A 57 -25.21 -3.09 -7.03
CA ARG A 57 -25.65 -2.43 -5.81
C ARG A 57 -26.12 -3.48 -4.82
N ALA A 58 -25.75 -3.33 -3.57
CA ALA A 58 -26.21 -4.20 -2.49
C ALA A 58 -26.45 -3.41 -1.22
N THR A 59 -27.42 -3.85 -0.44
CA THR A 59 -27.72 -3.36 0.91
C THR A 59 -27.48 -4.49 1.89
N TYR A 60 -26.62 -4.24 2.87
CA TYR A 60 -26.33 -5.18 3.94
C TYR A 60 -26.89 -4.65 5.25
N ASP A 61 -27.75 -5.44 5.90
CA ASP A 61 -28.30 -5.15 7.22
C ASP A 61 -27.31 -5.63 8.28
N ILE A 62 -26.88 -4.69 9.12
CA ILE A 62 -25.88 -4.91 10.17
C ILE A 62 -26.50 -5.65 11.36
N GLY A 63 -27.78 -5.42 11.66
CA GLY A 63 -28.50 -6.02 12.78
C GLY A 63 -28.86 -7.49 12.55
N GLU A 64 -29.38 -7.80 11.36
CA GLU A 64 -29.76 -9.16 10.95
C GLU A 64 -28.58 -9.94 10.35
N ASP A 65 -27.42 -9.28 10.15
CA ASP A 65 -26.21 -9.89 9.58
C ASP A 65 -26.47 -10.54 8.21
N ALA A 66 -27.32 -9.90 7.40
CA ALA A 66 -27.85 -10.45 6.17
C ALA A 66 -27.80 -9.44 5.02
N ILE A 67 -27.92 -9.94 3.79
CA ILE A 67 -28.06 -9.08 2.61
C ILE A 67 -29.55 -8.87 2.40
N ASP A 68 -30.00 -7.63 2.54
CA ASP A 68 -31.40 -7.24 2.35
C ASP A 68 -31.77 -7.22 0.87
N ASP A 69 -30.91 -6.59 0.06
CA ASP A 69 -31.09 -6.51 -1.38
C ASP A 69 -29.74 -6.55 -2.10
N ILE A 70 -29.72 -7.15 -3.29
CA ILE A 70 -28.57 -7.14 -4.17
C ILE A 70 -29.03 -7.22 -5.62
N ASN A 71 -28.58 -6.27 -6.42
CA ASN A 71 -28.92 -6.17 -7.83
C ASN A 71 -27.66 -6.04 -8.69
N CYS A 72 -27.74 -6.58 -9.91
CA CYS A 72 -26.71 -6.40 -10.93
C CYS A 72 -27.35 -6.25 -12.30
N GLU A 73 -26.87 -5.29 -13.08
CA GLU A 73 -27.37 -5.01 -14.44
C GLU A 73 -26.97 -6.07 -15.49
N CYS A 74 -26.37 -7.19 -15.07
CA CYS A 74 -25.93 -8.21 -16.01
C CYS A 74 -27.08 -9.13 -16.45
N PRO A 75 -27.07 -9.64 -17.70
CA PRO A 75 -28.13 -10.53 -18.20
C PRO A 75 -28.32 -11.80 -17.36
N ALA A 76 -27.25 -12.27 -16.71
CA ALA A 76 -27.29 -13.47 -15.88
C ALA A 76 -28.04 -13.27 -14.55
N PHE A 77 -28.23 -12.03 -14.10
CA PHE A 77 -28.91 -11.74 -12.84
C PHE A 77 -30.41 -12.03 -12.93
N SER A 78 -31.05 -11.65 -14.04
CA SER A 78 -32.47 -11.93 -14.29
C SER A 78 -32.74 -13.34 -14.83
N SER A 79 -31.71 -14.02 -15.35
CA SER A 79 -31.87 -15.28 -16.09
C SER A 79 -31.59 -16.55 -15.28
N TYR A 80 -30.98 -16.45 -14.10
CA TYR A 80 -30.57 -17.61 -13.30
C TYR A 80 -30.96 -17.45 -11.84
N SER A 81 -31.23 -18.58 -11.16
CA SER A 81 -31.48 -18.59 -9.72
C SER A 81 -30.19 -18.31 -8.94
N GLY A 82 -30.30 -17.43 -7.94
CA GLY A 82 -29.19 -17.02 -7.08
C GLY A 82 -28.35 -15.88 -7.68
N ILE A 83 -27.41 -15.37 -6.89
CA ILE A 83 -26.65 -14.19 -7.26
C ILE A 83 -25.64 -14.48 -8.39
N CYS A 84 -25.45 -13.49 -9.26
CA CYS A 84 -24.52 -13.62 -10.38
C CYS A 84 -23.06 -13.54 -9.91
N LYS A 85 -22.12 -13.92 -10.80
CA LYS A 85 -20.67 -13.83 -10.55
C LYS A 85 -20.18 -12.42 -10.18
N HIS A 86 -20.83 -11.35 -10.67
CA HIS A 86 -20.44 -9.98 -10.34
C HIS A 86 -20.84 -9.63 -8.90
N CYS A 87 -22.06 -9.98 -8.49
CA CYS A 87 -22.54 -9.88 -7.11
C CYS A 87 -21.60 -10.63 -6.14
N VAL A 88 -21.20 -11.86 -6.49
CA VAL A 88 -20.23 -12.63 -5.69
C VAL A 88 -18.92 -11.85 -5.50
N ALA A 89 -18.36 -11.28 -6.57
CA ALA A 89 -17.11 -10.54 -6.49
C ALA A 89 -17.21 -9.30 -5.58
N VAL A 90 -18.33 -8.57 -5.65
CA VAL A 90 -18.56 -7.37 -4.82
C VAL A 90 -18.73 -7.73 -3.35
N LEU A 91 -19.44 -8.81 -3.04
CA LEU A 91 -19.61 -9.26 -1.66
C LEU A 91 -18.29 -9.75 -1.04
N LEU A 92 -17.39 -10.34 -1.84
CA LEU A 92 -16.05 -10.69 -1.40
C LEU A 92 -15.19 -9.44 -1.11
N GLU A 93 -15.23 -8.44 -2.00
CA GLU A 93 -14.55 -7.15 -1.77
C GLU A 93 -15.07 -6.45 -0.50
N TYR A 94 -16.38 -6.53 -0.26
CA TYR A 94 -17.02 -5.97 0.93
C TYR A 94 -16.57 -6.65 2.23
N ILE A 95 -16.43 -7.98 2.25
CA ILE A 95 -15.87 -8.70 3.41
C ILE A 95 -14.47 -8.17 3.73
N ASP A 96 -13.61 -8.05 2.73
CA ASP A 96 -12.22 -7.61 2.92
C ASP A 96 -12.14 -6.10 3.25
N PHE A 97 -13.07 -5.28 2.74
CA PHE A 97 -13.25 -3.90 3.18
C PHE A 97 -13.54 -3.81 4.68
N LYS A 98 -14.52 -4.55 5.20
CA LYS A 98 -14.86 -4.52 6.63
C LYS A 98 -13.73 -4.99 7.54
N VAL A 99 -12.91 -5.95 7.08
CA VAL A 99 -11.70 -6.36 7.82
C VAL A 99 -10.69 -5.22 7.88
N ARG A 100 -10.44 -4.53 6.76
CA ARG A 100 -9.51 -3.38 6.69
C ARG A 100 -9.98 -2.22 7.56
N THR A 101 -11.26 -1.84 7.49
CA THR A 101 -11.79 -0.70 8.27
C THR A 101 -11.79 -0.98 9.78
N LYS A 102 -12.17 -2.18 10.22
CA LYS A 102 -12.09 -2.59 11.63
C LYS A 102 -10.66 -2.53 12.17
N ALA A 103 -9.66 -2.97 11.39
CA ALA A 103 -8.26 -2.88 11.79
C ALA A 103 -7.82 -1.42 11.99
N ILE A 104 -8.17 -0.54 11.05
CA ILE A 104 -7.87 0.90 11.13
C ILE A 104 -8.54 1.54 12.36
N ALA A 105 -9.82 1.28 12.59
CA ALA A 105 -10.56 1.81 13.74
C ALA A 105 -9.97 1.35 15.09
N LYS A 106 -9.54 0.09 15.18
CA LYS A 106 -8.86 -0.46 16.37
C LYS A 106 -7.51 0.22 16.63
N HIS A 107 -6.73 0.48 15.59
CA HIS A 107 -5.47 1.21 15.73
C HIS A 107 -5.68 2.68 16.13
N HIS A 108 -6.72 3.32 15.59
CA HIS A 108 -7.05 4.71 15.90
C HIS A 108 -7.53 4.87 17.36
N SER A 109 -8.44 4.01 17.82
CA SER A 109 -8.92 3.99 19.21
C SER A 109 -7.78 3.71 20.20
N ALA A 110 -6.94 2.71 19.94
CA ALA A 110 -5.76 2.43 20.78
C ALA A 110 -4.78 3.61 20.87
N ARG A 111 -4.59 4.33 19.75
CA ARG A 111 -3.77 5.55 19.72
C ARG A 111 -4.41 6.70 20.50
N GLN A 112 -5.71 6.91 20.36
CA GLN A 112 -6.44 7.95 21.11
C GLN A 112 -6.45 7.66 22.62
N GLU A 113 -6.65 6.40 23.03
CA GLU A 113 -6.56 6.00 24.43
C GLU A 113 -5.15 6.22 25.01
N ALA A 114 -4.11 5.92 24.24
CA ALA A 114 -2.73 6.18 24.65
C ALA A 114 -2.47 7.69 24.83
N LEU A 115 -2.97 8.52 23.93
CA LEU A 115 -2.86 9.99 24.02
C LEU A 115 -3.65 10.53 25.22
N ALA A 116 -4.88 10.06 25.45
CA ALA A 116 -5.70 10.47 26.59
C ALA A 116 -5.08 10.05 27.94
N LYS A 117 -4.43 8.88 28.00
CA LYS A 117 -3.66 8.45 29.19
C LYS A 117 -2.47 9.39 29.44
N LEU A 118 -1.75 9.78 28.39
CA LEU A 118 -0.64 10.73 28.50
C LEU A 118 -1.10 12.12 28.96
N GLU A 119 -2.26 12.59 28.50
CA GLU A 119 -2.83 13.88 28.92
C GLU A 119 -3.27 13.87 30.39
N LYS A 120 -3.89 12.79 30.86
CA LYS A 120 -4.24 12.61 32.28
C LYS A 120 -3.01 12.56 33.20
N MET A 121 -1.85 12.16 32.67
CA MET A 121 -0.58 12.13 33.41
C MET A 121 0.16 13.48 33.46
N LYS A 122 -0.23 14.49 32.66
CA LYS A 122 0.39 15.83 32.66
C LYS A 122 0.03 16.70 33.89
N GLY A 123 -0.91 16.25 34.73
CA GLY A 123 -1.35 16.98 35.94
C GLY A 123 -0.61 16.62 37.24
N PHE A 124 0.19 15.56 37.28
CA PHE A 124 0.92 15.16 38.49
C PHE A 124 2.27 15.90 38.59
N LYS A 125 2.24 17.10 39.17
CA LYS A 125 3.45 17.80 39.63
C LYS A 125 4.05 17.02 40.79
N GLY A 126 5.15 16.34 40.51
CA GLY A 126 6.08 15.83 41.51
C GLY A 126 5.67 14.49 42.12
N ILE A 127 6.26 13.41 41.59
CA ILE A 127 7.16 12.52 42.31
C ILE A 127 7.92 11.74 41.23
N ASN A 128 9.24 11.79 41.34
CA ASN A 128 10.21 11.03 40.55
C ASN A 128 10.01 9.52 40.76
N PHE A 129 8.99 8.90 40.15
CA PHE A 129 8.81 7.45 40.17
C PHE A 129 8.95 6.79 38.80
N LEU A 130 9.39 7.55 37.81
CA LEU A 130 9.86 7.02 36.55
C LEU A 130 11.34 7.40 36.37
N GLN A 131 12.19 6.74 37.16
CA GLN A 131 13.28 6.00 36.51
C GLN A 131 12.61 4.95 35.59
N GLN A 132 11.96 5.41 34.52
CA GLN A 132 11.97 4.63 33.30
C GLN A 132 13.46 4.42 33.07
N LYS A 133 13.92 3.18 33.19
CA LYS A 133 15.10 2.76 32.48
C LYS A 133 14.89 3.28 31.05
N LYS A 134 15.46 4.45 30.74
CA LYS A 134 15.70 4.87 29.37
C LYS A 134 16.26 3.61 28.76
N ALA A 135 15.61 3.06 27.75
CA ALA A 135 16.21 1.96 27.01
C ALA A 135 17.62 2.45 26.67
N GLN A 136 18.62 1.88 27.36
CA GLN A 136 20.01 2.23 27.15
C GLN A 136 20.45 1.48 25.91
N THR A 137 19.74 1.71 24.80
CA THR A 137 20.29 1.46 23.50
C THR A 137 21.36 2.51 23.32
N THR A 138 22.58 2.05 23.10
CA THR A 138 23.68 2.91 22.73
C THR A 138 23.28 3.74 21.49
N PRO A 139 23.88 4.92 21.26
CA PRO A 139 23.56 5.77 20.12
C PRO A 139 23.54 5.00 18.79
N GLU A 140 24.43 4.02 18.63
CA GLU A 140 24.56 3.14 17.47
C GLU A 140 23.33 2.23 17.34
N MET A 141 22.91 1.58 18.42
CA MET A 141 21.74 0.70 18.43
C MET A 141 20.45 1.49 18.14
N LYS A 142 20.37 2.73 18.63
CA LYS A 142 19.24 3.65 18.31
C LYS A 142 19.23 4.03 16.83
N GLN A 143 20.38 4.32 16.23
CA GLN A 143 20.49 4.61 14.80
C GLN A 143 20.08 3.40 13.96
N LEU A 144 20.57 2.20 14.28
CA LEU A 144 20.22 0.95 13.59
C LEU A 144 18.71 0.68 13.62
N LEU A 145 18.08 0.81 14.80
CA LEU A 145 16.64 0.65 14.95
C LEU A 145 15.86 1.68 14.14
N SER A 146 16.31 2.94 14.16
CA SER A 146 15.67 4.01 13.39
C SER A 146 15.74 3.76 11.88
N ASN A 147 16.88 3.28 11.37
CA ASN A 147 17.07 2.93 9.96
C ASN A 147 16.23 1.72 9.56
N HIS A 148 16.11 0.71 10.44
CA HIS A 148 15.28 -0.46 10.18
C HIS A 148 13.79 -0.10 10.08
N ILE A 149 13.30 0.76 10.98
CA ILE A 149 11.92 1.26 10.95
C ILE A 149 11.70 2.10 9.69
N LYS A 150 12.61 3.04 9.37
CA LYS A 150 12.55 3.86 8.15
C LYS A 150 12.40 3.00 6.90
N LYS A 151 13.26 1.99 6.70
CA LYS A 151 13.17 1.08 5.55
C LYS A 151 11.81 0.38 5.41
N LYS A 152 11.20 -0.02 6.53
CA LYS A 152 9.88 -0.68 6.53
C LYS A 152 8.72 0.25 6.23
N VAL A 153 8.82 1.53 6.59
CA VAL A 153 7.73 2.51 6.39
C VAL A 153 7.83 3.26 5.06
N LEU A 154 9.01 3.28 4.42
CA LEU A 154 9.24 3.96 3.14
C LEU A 154 8.25 3.61 2.03
N PRO A 155 7.86 2.33 1.81
CA PRO A 155 6.85 1.99 0.80
C PRO A 155 5.49 2.66 1.02
N LEU A 156 5.17 3.02 2.27
CA LEU A 156 3.89 3.63 2.66
C LEU A 156 3.93 5.16 2.58
N VAL A 157 5.10 5.77 2.86
CA VAL A 157 5.26 7.23 2.95
C VAL A 157 5.70 7.84 1.62
N GLN A 158 6.49 7.12 0.83
CA GLN A 158 7.02 7.58 -0.46
C GLN A 158 6.53 6.70 -1.62
N ASP A 159 5.26 6.27 -1.62
CA ASP A 159 4.70 5.38 -2.66
C ASP A 159 4.88 5.93 -4.09
N SER A 160 4.88 7.25 -4.28
CA SER A 160 5.12 7.85 -5.60
C SER A 160 6.56 7.67 -6.12
N VAL A 161 7.52 7.38 -5.25
CA VAL A 161 8.96 7.29 -5.58
C VAL A 161 9.56 5.91 -5.32
N TYR A 162 9.13 5.23 -4.26
CA TYR A 162 9.69 3.96 -3.82
C TYR A 162 9.52 2.87 -4.89
N GLY A 163 10.62 2.19 -5.21
CA GLY A 163 10.69 1.16 -6.26
C GLY A 163 10.51 1.69 -7.69
N LYS A 164 10.49 3.01 -7.90
CA LYS A 164 10.22 3.66 -9.20
C LYS A 164 11.38 4.50 -9.70
N VAL A 165 12.40 4.75 -8.88
CA VAL A 165 13.57 5.54 -9.28
C VAL A 165 14.40 4.73 -10.27
N ARG A 166 14.73 5.35 -11.40
CA ARG A 166 15.56 4.75 -12.44
C ARG A 166 16.95 5.35 -12.42
N LEU A 167 17.95 4.53 -12.71
CA LEU A 167 19.32 4.92 -12.94
C LEU A 167 19.68 4.55 -14.40
N HIS A 168 19.94 5.55 -15.22
CA HIS A 168 20.16 5.40 -16.65
C HIS A 168 21.62 5.72 -17.02
N PRO A 169 22.40 4.73 -17.46
CA PRO A 169 23.79 4.93 -17.86
C PRO A 169 23.88 5.43 -19.30
N ILE A 170 24.78 6.38 -19.54
CA ILE A 170 25.09 6.93 -20.85
C ILE A 170 26.58 6.75 -21.07
N LEU A 171 26.94 5.84 -21.96
CA LEU A 171 28.32 5.63 -22.39
C LEU A 171 28.65 6.57 -23.55
N LYS A 172 29.72 7.34 -23.37
CA LYS A 172 30.30 8.21 -24.39
C LYS A 172 31.68 7.67 -24.72
N CYS A 173 31.80 7.12 -25.92
CA CYS A 173 33.06 6.59 -26.43
C CYS A 173 33.57 7.52 -27.53
N ASP A 174 34.80 7.96 -27.40
CA ASP A 174 35.56 8.60 -28.47
C ASP A 174 36.80 7.75 -28.81
N SER A 175 37.61 8.20 -29.76
CA SER A 175 38.80 7.46 -30.21
C SER A 175 39.89 7.33 -29.13
N ALA A 176 39.80 8.07 -28.02
CA ALA A 176 40.84 8.15 -26.98
C ALA A 176 40.36 7.73 -25.59
N SER A 177 39.05 7.72 -25.33
CA SER A 177 38.49 7.50 -24.00
C SER A 177 37.06 6.95 -24.03
N ILE A 178 36.74 6.21 -22.97
CA ILE A 178 35.37 5.77 -22.66
C ILE A 178 34.96 6.46 -21.37
N LYS A 179 33.83 7.17 -21.41
CA LYS A 179 33.26 7.87 -20.26
C LYS A 179 31.85 7.35 -20.01
N ILE A 180 31.48 7.21 -18.74
CA ILE A 180 30.12 6.87 -18.33
C ILE A 180 29.51 8.03 -17.55
N GLU A 181 28.30 8.41 -17.89
CA GLU A 181 27.48 9.40 -17.19
C GLU A 181 26.21 8.71 -16.71
N PHE A 182 25.80 8.94 -15.47
CA PHE A 182 24.55 8.40 -14.94
C PHE A 182 23.50 9.49 -14.80
N LYS A 183 22.27 9.17 -15.20
CA LYS A 183 21.09 9.98 -14.91
C LYS A 183 20.16 9.26 -13.96
N ILE A 184 19.53 9.98 -13.05
CA ILE A 184 18.64 9.45 -12.01
C ILE A 184 17.27 10.12 -12.04
N GLY A 185 16.19 9.35 -11.94
CA GLY A 185 14.85 9.90 -11.85
C GLY A 185 13.72 8.94 -12.19
N ILE A 186 12.47 9.43 -12.14
CA ILE A 186 11.26 8.64 -12.45
C ILE A 186 10.75 9.05 -13.83
N THR A 187 10.09 10.21 -13.89
CA THR A 187 9.61 10.84 -15.14
C THR A 187 10.61 11.86 -15.67
N HIS A 188 11.23 12.61 -14.76
CA HIS A 188 12.27 13.60 -15.08
C HIS A 188 13.63 13.09 -14.63
N MET A 189 14.61 13.12 -15.53
CA MET A 189 15.96 12.62 -15.29
C MET A 189 16.92 13.77 -14.91
N TYR A 190 17.68 13.57 -13.84
CA TYR A 190 18.70 14.47 -13.32
C TYR A 190 20.08 13.85 -13.55
N VAL A 191 21.11 14.67 -13.76
CA VAL A 191 22.50 14.17 -13.86
C VAL A 191 23.01 13.86 -12.45
N LEU A 192 23.52 12.64 -12.25
CA LEU A 192 24.22 12.26 -11.03
C LEU A 192 25.61 12.89 -11.04
N LYS A 193 25.78 14.00 -10.31
CA LYS A 193 27.01 14.81 -10.35
C LYS A 193 28.15 14.21 -9.53
N ASP A 194 27.81 13.56 -8.42
CA ASP A 194 28.77 13.02 -7.46
C ASP A 194 28.39 11.59 -7.09
N VAL A 195 29.22 10.63 -7.50
CA VAL A 195 29.03 9.21 -7.21
C VAL A 195 29.49 8.82 -5.81
N PHE A 196 30.38 9.62 -5.19
CA PHE A 196 30.86 9.40 -3.82
C PHE A 196 29.79 9.82 -2.81
N GLU A 197 29.22 11.02 -2.99
CA GLU A 197 28.07 11.50 -2.20
C GLU A 197 26.87 10.54 -2.34
N PHE A 198 26.67 10.00 -3.54
CA PHE A 198 25.64 8.99 -3.78
C PHE A 198 25.83 7.72 -2.96
N ASP A 199 27.03 7.12 -2.93
CA ASP A 199 27.27 5.91 -2.13
C ASP A 199 27.11 6.18 -0.62
N LEU A 200 27.62 7.31 -0.14
CA LEU A 200 27.47 7.72 1.26
C LEU A 200 25.99 7.87 1.65
N ALA A 201 25.20 8.54 0.80
CA ALA A 201 23.77 8.71 1.04
C ALA A 201 23.01 7.36 1.04
N ILE A 202 23.40 6.40 0.19
CA ILE A 202 22.84 5.03 0.18
C ILE A 202 23.24 4.25 1.43
N GLU A 203 24.49 4.39 1.89
CA GLU A 203 24.99 3.73 3.09
C GLU A 203 24.25 4.22 4.35
N ASN A 204 24.06 5.54 4.45
CA ASN A 204 23.43 6.17 5.61
C ASN A 204 21.89 6.16 5.54
N ASN A 205 21.30 5.81 4.39
CA ASN A 205 19.87 5.95 4.11
C ASN A 205 19.41 7.41 4.32
N GLU A 206 20.16 8.32 3.73
CA GLU A 206 19.89 9.76 3.80
C GLU A 206 18.73 10.17 2.92
N ASP A 207 18.05 11.23 3.34
CA ASP A 207 17.01 11.86 2.54
C ASP A 207 17.66 12.88 1.61
N PHE A 208 17.63 12.61 0.31
CA PHE A 208 18.46 13.32 -0.67
C PHE A 208 17.61 14.02 -1.72
N THR A 209 18.04 15.20 -2.17
CA THR A 209 17.31 16.01 -3.16
C THR A 209 18.18 16.26 -4.39
N TYR A 210 17.74 15.76 -5.55
CA TYR A 210 18.41 16.03 -6.84
C TYR A 210 17.87 17.27 -7.55
N GLY A 211 16.66 17.68 -7.20
CA GLY A 211 16.01 18.88 -7.73
C GLY A 211 14.57 18.98 -7.23
N VAL A 212 13.83 19.95 -7.76
CA VAL A 212 12.48 20.29 -7.25
C VAL A 212 11.50 19.11 -7.29
N LYS A 213 11.62 18.21 -8.28
CA LYS A 213 10.68 17.10 -8.50
C LYS A 213 11.23 15.73 -8.09
N LEU A 214 12.44 15.67 -7.52
CA LEU A 214 13.04 14.39 -7.13
C LEU A 214 13.77 14.53 -5.79
N HIS A 215 13.08 14.01 -4.77
CA HIS A 215 13.53 13.92 -3.39
C HIS A 215 13.06 12.59 -2.82
N PHE A 216 13.97 11.81 -2.25
CA PHE A 216 13.65 10.51 -1.65
C PHE A 216 14.77 10.01 -0.75
N VAL A 217 14.43 9.03 0.08
CA VAL A 217 15.42 8.37 0.92
C VAL A 217 16.23 7.38 0.10
N HIS A 218 17.54 7.59 0.06
CA HIS A 218 18.50 6.76 -0.66
C HIS A 218 18.58 5.36 -0.06
N THR A 219 17.75 4.47 -0.58
CA THR A 219 17.80 3.04 -0.31
C THR A 219 17.85 2.30 -1.64
N ILE A 220 18.50 1.14 -1.68
CA ILE A 220 18.52 0.31 -2.90
C ILE A 220 17.08 -0.02 -3.35
N ASP A 221 16.17 -0.23 -2.41
CA ASP A 221 14.78 -0.56 -2.71
C ASP A 221 13.96 0.60 -3.29
N ALA A 222 14.42 1.86 -3.15
CA ALA A 222 13.81 2.99 -3.82
C ALA A 222 13.95 2.92 -5.35
N PHE A 223 14.93 2.16 -5.85
CA PHE A 223 15.16 1.96 -7.27
C PHE A 223 14.30 0.84 -7.85
N ASP A 224 13.92 1.01 -9.11
CA ASP A 224 13.29 -0.06 -9.88
C ASP A 224 14.23 -1.26 -10.05
N ILE A 225 13.66 -2.42 -10.32
CA ILE A 225 14.37 -3.70 -10.31
C ILE A 225 15.57 -3.66 -11.28
N GLU A 226 15.38 -3.05 -12.45
CA GLU A 226 16.40 -2.91 -13.51
C GLU A 226 17.57 -2.01 -13.10
N SER A 227 17.33 -1.00 -12.26
CA SER A 227 18.37 -0.04 -11.84
C SER A 227 19.19 -0.51 -10.64
N ARG A 228 18.69 -1.46 -9.82
CA ARG A 228 19.40 -1.94 -8.62
C ARG A 228 20.79 -2.50 -8.91
N PRO A 229 21.02 -3.31 -9.97
CA PRO A 229 22.37 -3.75 -10.33
C PRO A 229 23.31 -2.58 -10.69
N LEU A 230 22.78 -1.52 -11.31
CA LEU A 230 23.57 -0.33 -11.64
C LEU A 230 23.93 0.48 -10.40
N VAL A 231 23.02 0.58 -9.44
CA VAL A 231 23.32 1.17 -8.12
C VAL A 231 24.46 0.39 -7.47
N GLN A 232 24.36 -0.95 -7.43
CA GLN A 232 25.41 -1.79 -6.86
C GLN A 232 26.74 -1.62 -7.60
N PHE A 233 26.72 -1.54 -8.93
CA PHE A 233 27.91 -1.27 -9.75
C PHE A 233 28.61 0.03 -9.35
N ILE A 234 27.87 1.14 -9.17
CA ILE A 234 28.46 2.41 -8.73
C ILE A 234 29.09 2.28 -7.35
N ARG A 235 28.39 1.65 -6.40
CA ARG A 235 28.90 1.47 -5.03
C ARG A 235 30.18 0.63 -5.00
N ASP A 236 30.21 -0.46 -5.75
CA ASP A 236 31.38 -1.32 -5.87
C ASP A 236 32.55 -0.60 -6.54
N TRP A 237 32.27 0.30 -7.49
CA TRP A 237 33.29 1.11 -8.15
C TRP A 237 33.87 2.19 -7.23
N VAL A 238 33.03 2.86 -6.43
CA VAL A 238 33.44 3.89 -5.47
C VAL A 238 34.32 3.33 -4.35
N ARG A 239 34.08 2.07 -3.96
CA ARG A 239 34.76 1.40 -2.83
C ARG A 239 36.00 0.61 -3.24
N LYS A 240 36.33 0.57 -4.54
CA LYS A 240 37.54 -0.06 -5.09
C LYS A 240 38.69 0.94 -5.14
#